data_AF-A0A2A5T5H2-F1
#
_entry.id   AF-A0A2A5T5H2-F1
#
_cell.length_a   1.000
_cell.length_b   1.000
_cell.length_c   1.000
_cell.angle_alpha   90.00
_cell.angle_beta   90.00
_cell.angle_gamma   90.00
#
_symmetry.space_group_name_H-M   'P 1'
#
loop_
_entity.id
_entity.type
_entity.pdbx_description
1 polymer ?
#
loop_
_entity_poly.entity_id
_entity_poly.type
_entity_poly.pdbx_seq_one_letter_code
_entity_poly.pdbx_strand_id
1 'polypeptide(L)'
;MAFIDSYKLQVCHNLRILRHKVVQGTSKQGKETMGWFYDLKLHLIINDQGGIISVKVTTANKDYRKPVLEMADELCEYFEIKIISLIHCGGNLQTRE
;
A
#
# COMPACT_ATOMS: atom_id res chain seq x y z
N MET A 1 8.53 3.82 16.44
CA MET A 1 8.83 4.55 15.17
C MET A 1 8.32 3.73 13.98
N ALA A 2 7.95 4.35 12.86
CA ALA A 2 7.53 3.65 11.65
C ALA A 2 8.37 4.09 10.45
N PHE A 3 8.70 3.15 9.57
CA PHE A 3 9.55 3.35 8.40
C PHE A 3 8.72 3.19 7.13
N ILE A 4 9.01 4.02 6.12
CA ILE A 4 8.36 3.98 4.81
C ILE A 4 9.41 3.68 3.77
N ASP A 5 9.25 2.56 3.08
CA ASP A 5 10.14 2.16 1.99
C ASP A 5 9.38 1.98 0.69
N SER A 6 10.07 2.22 -0.43
CA SER A 6 9.53 1.94 -1.76
C SER A 6 10.48 1.06 -2.57
N TYR A 7 9.96 -0.03 -3.14
CA TYR A 7 10.73 -0.99 -3.93
C TYR A 7 10.17 -1.10 -5.36
N LYS A 8 11.06 -1.16 -6.35
CA LYS A 8 10.67 -1.40 -7.75
C LYS A 8 10.44 -2.89 -7.96
N LEU A 9 9.20 -3.26 -8.27
CA LEU A 9 8.81 -4.62 -8.63
C LEU A 9 8.87 -4.79 -10.14
N GLN A 10 9.88 -5.51 -10.63
CA GLN A 10 9.92 -5.99 -12.00
C GLN A 10 9.03 -7.24 -12.10
N VAL A 11 7.78 -7.06 -12.54
CA VAL A 11 6.85 -8.18 -12.67
C VAL A 11 6.92 -8.74 -14.09
N CYS A 12 7.13 -10.05 -14.16
CA CYS A 12 7.33 -10.90 -15.34
C CYS A 12 8.68 -10.84 -16.05
N HIS A 13 9.16 -12.02 -16.46
CA HIS A 13 10.15 -12.18 -17.52
C HIS A 13 9.52 -11.90 -18.89
N ASN A 14 10.34 -11.34 -19.80
CA ASN A 14 9.98 -11.02 -21.20
C ASN A 14 9.11 -12.08 -21.89
N LEU A 15 9.45 -13.36 -21.70
CA LEU A 15 8.80 -14.49 -22.35
C LEU A 15 7.34 -14.71 -21.90
N ARG A 16 6.95 -14.21 -20.74
CA ARG A 16 5.62 -14.43 -20.14
C ARG A 16 4.74 -13.18 -20.11
N ILE A 17 5.21 -12.05 -20.62
CA ILE A 17 4.49 -10.77 -20.63
C ILE A 17 3.12 -10.89 -21.30
N LEU A 18 3.05 -11.54 -22.46
CA LEU A 18 1.80 -11.66 -23.23
C LEU A 18 0.75 -12.56 -22.55
N ARG A 19 1.13 -13.35 -21.54
CA ARG A 19 0.23 -14.25 -20.81
C ARG A 19 -0.19 -13.68 -19.45
N HIS A 20 0.44 -12.60 -18.99
CA HIS A 20 0.20 -12.04 -17.67
C HIS A 20 -0.99 -11.09 -17.65
N LYS A 21 -2.19 -11.66 -17.49
CA LYS A 21 -3.46 -10.92 -17.52
C LYS A 21 -3.71 -10.04 -16.29
N VAL A 22 -3.08 -10.35 -15.16
CA VAL A 22 -3.33 -9.66 -13.86
C VAL A 22 -2.87 -8.21 -13.85
N VAL A 23 -1.85 -7.89 -14.65
CA VAL A 23 -1.28 -6.52 -14.75
C VAL A 23 -1.55 -5.90 -16.13
N GLN A 24 -2.24 -6.63 -17.01
CA GLN A 24 -2.57 -6.20 -18.36
C GLN A 24 -3.58 -5.05 -18.31
N GLY A 25 -3.16 -3.86 -18.74
CA GLY A 25 -3.99 -2.65 -18.77
C GLY A 25 -3.86 -1.74 -17.53
N THR A 26 -3.28 -2.22 -16.44
CA THR A 26 -3.12 -1.41 -15.21
C THR A 26 -1.80 -0.65 -15.18
N SER A 27 -0.71 -1.20 -15.74
CA SER A 27 0.63 -0.58 -15.70
C SER A 27 1.21 -0.35 -17.08
N LYS A 28 2.11 0.65 -17.19
CA LYS A 28 2.87 0.90 -18.41
C LYS A 28 4.02 -0.10 -18.48
N GLN A 29 4.20 -0.69 -19.66
CA GLN A 29 5.32 -1.59 -19.94
C GLN A 29 6.58 -0.74 -20.14
N GLY A 30 7.58 -0.94 -19.29
CA GLY A 30 8.91 -0.34 -19.43
C GLY A 30 9.78 -1.21 -20.35
N LYS A 31 10.67 -0.57 -21.11
CA LYS A 31 11.70 -1.26 -21.90
C LYS A 31 13.07 -0.92 -21.32
N GLU A 32 13.74 -1.91 -20.75
CA GLU A 32 15.13 -1.83 -20.32
C GLU A 32 16.03 -2.63 -21.26
N THR A 33 17.35 -2.50 -21.09
CA THR A 33 18.37 -3.21 -21.90
C THR A 33 18.20 -4.73 -21.84
N MET A 34 17.62 -5.24 -20.74
CA MET A 34 17.37 -6.67 -20.53
C MET A 34 15.95 -7.12 -20.96
N GLY A 35 15.13 -6.20 -21.48
CA GLY A 35 13.85 -6.49 -22.11
C GLY A 35 12.67 -5.68 -21.60
N TRP A 36 11.47 -6.24 -21.70
CA TRP A 36 10.23 -5.60 -21.33
C TRP A 36 9.78 -6.04 -19.94
N PHE A 37 9.34 -5.09 -19.12
CA PHE A 37 8.87 -5.35 -17.76
C PHE A 37 7.63 -4.52 -17.45
N TYR A 38 6.85 -4.94 -16.46
CA TYR A 38 5.83 -4.09 -15.88
C TYR A 38 6.43 -3.27 -14.75
N ASP A 39 6.39 -1.95 -14.89
CA ASP A 39 6.96 -1.05 -13.89
C ASP A 39 5.97 -0.83 -12.75
N LEU A 40 6.10 -1.62 -11.69
CA LEU A 40 5.34 -1.50 -10.45
C LEU A 40 6.25 -1.03 -9.31
N LYS A 41 5.68 -0.26 -8.39
CA LYS A 41 6.32 0.20 -7.16
C LYS A 41 5.51 -0.28 -5.96
N LEU A 42 6.16 -1.01 -5.07
CA LEU A 42 5.62 -1.39 -3.77
C LEU A 42 5.98 -0.29 -2.77
N HIS A 43 5.00 0.21 -2.04
CA HIS A 43 5.20 1.07 -0.87
C HIS A 43 4.83 0.27 0.37
N LEU A 44 5.71 0.31 1.37
CA LEU A 44 5.60 -0.48 2.57
C LEU A 44 5.77 0.42 3.78
N ILE A 45 4.85 0.33 4.73
CA ILE A 45 4.96 0.96 6.05
C ILE A 45 5.22 -0.14 7.07
N ILE A 46 6.38 -0.11 7.73
CA ILE A 46 6.81 -1.10 8.72
C ILE A 46 6.97 -0.42 10.08
N ASN A 47 6.59 -1.11 11.14
CA ASN A 47 6.95 -0.68 12.49
C ASN A 47 8.43 -0.99 12.80
N ASP A 48 8.92 -0.45 13.92
CA ASP A 48 10.25 -0.69 14.44
C ASP A 48 10.51 -2.14 14.91
N GLN A 49 9.46 -2.93 15.13
CA GLN A 49 9.55 -4.37 15.42
C GLN A 49 9.52 -5.27 14.17
N GLY A 50 9.52 -4.70 12.96
CA GLY A 50 9.47 -5.46 11.70
C GLY A 50 8.07 -5.92 11.26
N GLY A 51 7.02 -5.52 11.97
CA GLY A 51 5.63 -5.75 11.60
C GLY A 51 5.15 -4.82 10.48
N ILE A 52 4.46 -5.40 9.49
CA ILE A 52 3.90 -4.66 8.36
C ILE A 52 2.60 -3.97 8.80
N ILE A 53 2.56 -2.65 8.68
CA ILE A 53 1.40 -1.82 9.02
C ILE A 53 0.51 -1.62 7.78
N SER A 54 1.10 -1.29 6.64
CA SER A 54 0.36 -1.04 5.39
C SER A 54 1.21 -1.36 4.16
N VAL A 55 0.54 -1.83 3.10
CA VAL A 55 1.15 -2.20 1.82
C VAL A 55 0.34 -1.61 0.69
N LYS A 56 0.99 -0.89 -0.22
CA LYS A 56 0.34 -0.35 -1.42
C LYS A 56 1.16 -0.58 -2.66
N VAL A 57 0.55 -1.17 -3.67
CA VAL A 57 1.16 -1.35 -4.98
C VAL A 57 0.69 -0.24 -5.91
N THR A 58 1.63 0.43 -6.56
CA THR A 58 1.35 1.49 -7.53
C THR A 58 2.06 1.23 -8.85
N THR A 59 1.58 1.86 -9.91
CA THR A 59 2.30 1.93 -11.17
C THR A 59 3.45 2.94 -11.05
N ALA A 60 4.57 2.68 -11.72
CA ALA A 60 5.78 3.47 -11.53
C ALA A 60 5.66 4.96 -11.90
N ASN A 61 4.65 5.33 -12.69
CA ASN A 61 4.36 6.70 -13.10
C ASN A 61 3.58 7.53 -12.05
N LYS A 62 3.19 6.93 -10.91
CA LYS A 62 2.57 7.69 -9.81
C LYS A 62 3.67 8.34 -8.96
N ASP A 63 3.57 9.65 -8.74
CA ASP A 63 4.42 10.39 -7.80
C ASP A 63 4.35 9.73 -6.42
N TYR A 64 5.50 9.52 -5.77
CA TYR A 64 5.64 8.79 -4.51
C TYR A 64 4.86 9.44 -3.36
N ARG A 65 4.64 10.76 -3.42
CA ARG A 65 3.93 11.51 -2.38
C ARG A 65 2.46 11.11 -2.28
N LYS A 66 1.83 10.81 -3.41
CA LYS A 66 0.40 10.47 -3.47
C LYS A 66 0.06 9.15 -2.78
N PRO A 67 0.68 8.01 -3.09
CA PRO A 67 0.36 6.76 -2.42
C PRO A 67 0.75 6.77 -0.94
N VAL A 68 1.80 7.50 -0.56
CA VAL A 68 2.16 7.66 0.86
C VAL A 68 1.09 8.43 1.62
N LEU A 69 0.59 9.54 1.04
CA LEU A 69 -0.50 10.31 1.63
C LEU A 69 -1.77 9.45 1.75
N GLU A 70 -2.15 8.74 0.68
CA GLU A 70 -3.32 7.86 0.70
C GLU A 70 -3.19 6.75 1.78
N MET A 71 -2.00 6.16 1.94
CA MET A 71 -1.78 5.16 3.01
C MET A 71 -1.86 5.78 4.41
N ALA A 72 -1.41 7.02 4.57
CA ALA A 72 -1.49 7.72 5.85
C ALA A 72 -2.94 8.09 6.19
N ASP A 73 -3.72 8.55 5.21
CA ASP A 73 -5.13 8.87 5.36
C ASP A 73 -5.94 7.61 5.73
N GLU A 74 -5.72 6.49 5.02
CA GLU A 74 -6.34 5.18 5.33
C GLU A 74 -6.03 4.72 6.77
N LEU A 75 -4.81 4.96 7.26
CA LEU A 75 -4.45 4.64 8.64
C LEU A 75 -5.14 5.57 9.64
N CYS A 76 -5.18 6.87 9.37
CA CYS A 76 -5.84 7.85 10.23
C CYS A 76 -7.34 7.54 10.39
N GLU A 77 -8.05 7.27 9.29
CA GLU A 77 -9.47 6.90 9.34
C GLU A 77 -9.69 5.64 10.19
N TYR A 78 -8.81 4.64 10.07
CA TYR A 78 -8.90 3.43 10.90
C TYR A 78 -8.73 3.74 12.40
N PHE A 79 -7.79 4.62 12.77
CA PHE A 79 -7.61 5.04 14.16
C PHE A 79 -8.79 5.86 14.66
N GLU A 80 -9.36 6.76 13.86
CA GLU A 80 -10.55 7.53 14.22
C GLU A 80 -11.76 6.63 14.45
N ILE A 81 -12.06 5.72 13.52
CA ILE A 81 -13.16 4.75 13.66
C ILE A 81 -12.93 3.87 14.90
N LYS A 82 -11.69 3.43 15.14
CA LYS A 82 -11.35 2.61 16.30
C LYS A 82 -11.48 3.38 17.61
N ILE A 83 -11.08 4.65 17.66
CA ILE A 83 -11.25 5.52 18.83
C ILE A 83 -12.74 5.77 19.09
N ILE A 84 -13.52 6.13 18.06
CA ILE A 84 -14.97 6.35 18.19
C ILE A 84 -15.66 5.08 18.69
N SER A 85 -15.34 3.92 18.11
CA SER A 85 -15.87 2.63 18.56
C SER A 85 -15.45 2.31 20.00
N LEU A 86 -14.21 2.61 20.40
CA LEU A 86 -13.73 2.37 21.77
C LEU A 86 -14.44 3.29 22.78
N ILE A 87 -14.64 4.57 22.45
CA ILE A 87 -15.39 5.53 23.26
C ILE A 87 -16.86 5.10 23.36
N HIS A 88 -17.47 4.70 22.25
CA HIS A 88 -18.86 4.25 22.21
C HIS A 88 -19.07 2.92 22.97
N CYS A 89 -18.14 1.97 22.87
CA CYS A 89 -18.18 0.71 23.62
C CYS A 89 -17.79 0.87 25.10
N GLY A 90 -16.97 1.86 25.45
CA GLY A 90 -16.61 2.18 26.84
C GLY A 90 -17.67 3.01 27.58
N GLY A 91 -18.52 3.75 26.86
CA GLY A 91 -19.56 4.61 27.43
C GLY A 91 -20.80 3.89 27.97
N ASN A 92 -20.90 2.57 27.85
CA ASN A 92 -22.13 1.82 28.17
C ASN A 92 -22.13 1.12 29.55
N LEU A 93 -21.25 1.53 30.48
CA LEU A 93 -21.16 0.91 31.82
C LEU A 93 -21.45 1.84 33.00
N GLN A 94 -21.92 3.07 32.80
CA GLN A 94 -22.14 3.98 33.94
C GLN A 94 -23.35 4.92 33.77
N THR A 95 -24.56 4.34 33.83
CA THR A 95 -25.77 5.02 34.34
C THR A 95 -26.75 3.95 34.88
N ARG A 96 -26.38 3.36 36.01
CA ARG A 96 -27.32 2.76 36.98
C ARG A 96 -27.05 3.46 38.30
N GLU A 97 -27.71 4.60 38.51
CA GLU A 97 -28.23 5.06 39.80
C GLU A 97 -29.54 5.84 39.53
#